data_AF-A0A8J6KGK9-F1
#
_entry.id   AF-A0A8J6KGK9-F1
#
_cell.length_a   1.000
_cell.length_b   1.000
_cell.length_c   1.000
_cell.angle_alpha   90.00
_cell.angle_beta   90.00
_cell.angle_gamma   90.00
#
_symmetry.space_group_name_H-M   'P 1'
#
loop_
_entity.id
_entity.type
_entity.pdbx_description
1 polymer ?
#
loop_
_entity_poly.entity_id
_entity_poly.type
_entity_poly.pdbx_seq_one_letter_code
_entity_poly.pdbx_strand_id
1 'polypeptide(L)'
;MNKPSVTVEAGQVSSDAAKEPEPSGSLMAESVAMLNFYPSFPAGQEQTNCGEFIFVVDRSGSMECPMNSEPNAPQRIQSAKETLVLLLKSLPLGCYFNIFGFGSDFESFFMESKEYTQQSMEEAVTKVNEMKANFGGTEILRPLKKIYGTAGMPDHPRQVFLFTDGEVGNTKEVVNEVQKNSNTHRCFTFGIGEGASTSLIKGMARAGSGIFEFITGKDRMQTKVLRALKCSLQPIVKNVSLTWSLPSGMEAILLSKVPTAIFQGQKSIIYAQLKGKVETEAEGEVCLQYNFKDELLKNPICFPLKVEKIERPTIHRLAAKCLISELESGNDSKSEEVKKKILETSLQSTVISSLTAFVAVNKDTKTPVEGPPIQRDIPAPGFMQFSARAYRSAPMACNAGSPRPKMLMGGMQMPCGAAPMMTAKKHRSAMPAPGRIQSQSSAMDCSPAADTAAVKETPTFVRLISLQNADGSWNLNPEFCSILGKSQQDISNKNPDQNMDSSVWATVLALIWLHASCLDQKEEWELLEYKAMSWLKAKAGSSLDQFVRAGNELLKSSVDPKVFGL
;
A
#
# COMPACT_ATOMS: atom_id res chain seq x y z
N MET A 1 -25.99 12.89 -0.65
CA MET A 1 -25.73 11.54 -1.20
C MET A 1 -25.40 11.68 -2.67
N ASN A 2 -24.33 11.04 -3.15
CA ASN A 2 -24.02 11.02 -4.59
C ASN A 2 -24.94 10.02 -5.28
N LYS A 3 -25.65 10.46 -6.34
CA LYS A 3 -26.47 9.57 -7.16
C LYS A 3 -25.66 9.04 -8.34
N PRO A 4 -25.90 7.80 -8.80
CA PRO A 4 -25.34 7.34 -10.07
C PRO A 4 -25.84 8.22 -11.22
N SER A 5 -25.00 8.47 -12.21
CA SER A 5 -25.30 9.39 -13.32
C SER A 5 -24.50 9.05 -14.58
N VAL A 6 -25.04 9.42 -15.73
CA VAL A 6 -24.33 9.41 -17.02
C VAL A 6 -24.20 10.86 -17.49
N THR A 7 -23.03 11.21 -18.01
CA THR A 7 -22.80 12.50 -18.67
C THR A 7 -22.23 12.21 -20.05
N VAL A 8 -22.96 12.59 -21.10
CA VAL A 8 -22.51 12.45 -22.48
C VAL A 8 -21.93 13.78 -22.95
N GLU A 9 -20.91 13.74 -23.80
CA GLU A 9 -20.29 14.90 -24.46
C GLU A 9 -20.35 14.65 -25.97
N ALA A 10 -20.86 15.60 -26.74
CA ALA A 10 -20.99 15.47 -28.18
C ALA A 10 -19.62 15.53 -28.89
N GLY A 11 -19.44 14.72 -29.93
CA GLY A 11 -18.22 14.69 -30.74
C GLY A 11 -17.90 16.03 -31.41
N GLN A 12 -16.61 16.33 -31.53
CA GLN A 12 -16.11 17.53 -32.19
C GLN A 12 -15.87 17.26 -33.69
N VAL A 13 -16.81 17.71 -34.52
CA VAL A 13 -16.55 17.88 -35.95
C VAL A 13 -15.62 19.09 -36.12
N SER A 14 -14.44 18.88 -36.71
CA SER A 14 -13.48 19.95 -37.02
C SER A 14 -14.16 21.09 -37.78
N SER A 15 -14.17 22.29 -37.20
CA SER A 15 -14.58 23.53 -37.88
C SER A 15 -13.43 24.19 -38.64
N ASP A 16 -12.20 23.70 -38.46
CA ASP A 16 -11.02 24.22 -39.15
C ASP A 16 -10.97 23.65 -40.57
N ALA A 17 -11.32 24.47 -41.56
CA ALA A 17 -11.22 24.13 -42.99
C ALA A 17 -9.77 23.85 -43.49
N ALA A 18 -8.78 23.92 -42.60
CA ALA A 18 -7.37 23.62 -42.84
C ALA A 18 -6.88 22.31 -42.18
N LYS A 19 -7.76 21.58 -41.47
CA LYS A 19 -7.50 20.20 -41.02
C LYS A 19 -8.35 19.24 -41.83
N GLU A 20 -7.76 18.10 -42.22
CA GLU A 20 -8.55 17.00 -42.78
C GLU A 20 -9.66 16.57 -41.79
N PRO A 21 -10.84 16.18 -42.29
CA PRO A 21 -11.91 15.69 -41.43
C PRO A 21 -11.41 14.46 -40.67
N GLU A 22 -11.59 14.46 -39.34
CA GLU A 22 -11.27 13.32 -38.47
C GLU A 22 -11.91 12.04 -39.05
N PRO A 23 -11.14 10.94 -39.19
CA PRO A 23 -11.62 9.73 -39.82
C PRO A 23 -12.84 9.16 -39.07
N SER A 24 -13.84 8.68 -39.79
CA SER A 24 -15.04 8.06 -39.21
C SER A 24 -14.65 6.90 -38.29
N GLY A 25 -15.01 6.97 -37.00
CA GLY A 25 -14.52 6.08 -35.94
C GLY A 25 -13.49 6.72 -34.98
N SER A 26 -13.00 7.93 -35.27
CA SER A 26 -12.12 8.70 -34.38
C SER A 26 -12.81 9.00 -33.05
N LEU A 27 -12.07 8.83 -31.94
CA LEU A 27 -12.57 9.08 -30.59
C LEU A 27 -13.11 10.50 -30.43
N MET A 28 -12.52 11.48 -31.11
CA MET A 28 -12.91 12.89 -31.01
C MET A 28 -14.13 13.26 -31.87
N ALA A 29 -14.48 12.44 -32.86
CA ALA A 29 -15.56 12.74 -33.82
C ALA A 29 -16.92 12.17 -33.39
N GLU A 30 -16.91 11.12 -32.57
CA GLU A 30 -18.11 10.44 -32.04
C GLU A 30 -18.43 10.93 -30.62
N SER A 31 -19.63 10.68 -30.11
CA SER A 31 -20.00 11.13 -28.76
C SER A 31 -19.41 10.22 -27.69
N VAL A 32 -19.04 10.76 -26.53
CA VAL A 32 -18.46 9.99 -25.42
C VAL A 32 -19.28 10.13 -24.16
N ALA A 33 -19.61 9.01 -23.53
CA ALA A 33 -20.31 8.91 -22.25
C ALA A 33 -19.33 8.65 -21.10
N MET A 34 -19.43 9.44 -20.03
CA MET A 34 -18.85 9.17 -18.71
C MET A 34 -19.94 8.65 -17.78
N LEU A 35 -19.77 7.41 -17.33
CA LEU A 35 -20.65 6.72 -16.40
C LEU A 35 -20.08 6.87 -14.98
N ASN A 36 -20.86 7.39 -14.04
CA ASN A 36 -20.50 7.51 -12.65
C ASN A 36 -21.39 6.60 -11.80
N PHE A 37 -20.85 5.49 -11.30
CA PHE A 37 -21.56 4.58 -10.41
C PHE A 37 -21.17 4.79 -8.95
N TYR A 38 -22.19 4.87 -8.10
CA TYR A 38 -22.07 4.93 -6.64
C TYR A 38 -23.00 3.83 -6.08
N PRO A 39 -22.51 2.58 -5.92
CA PRO A 39 -23.35 1.52 -5.39
C PRO A 39 -23.71 1.80 -3.92
N SER A 40 -25.01 1.94 -3.68
CA SER A 40 -25.59 2.00 -2.34
C SER A 40 -26.02 0.59 -1.92
N PHE A 41 -25.36 0.06 -0.91
CA PHE A 41 -25.65 -1.25 -0.33
C PHE A 41 -26.76 -1.07 0.74
N PRO A 42 -27.74 -1.99 0.84
CA PRO A 42 -28.77 -1.91 1.89
C PRO A 42 -28.14 -1.82 3.28
N ALA A 43 -28.51 -0.80 4.05
CA ALA A 43 -27.95 -0.59 5.38
C ALA A 43 -28.48 -1.64 6.37
N GLY A 44 -27.61 -2.12 7.26
CA GLY A 44 -27.97 -3.05 8.34
C GLY A 44 -27.49 -4.49 8.17
N GLN A 45 -26.54 -4.77 7.27
CA GLN A 45 -25.94 -6.10 7.14
C GLN A 45 -24.43 -6.06 7.38
N GLU A 46 -23.94 -7.10 8.05
CA GLU A 46 -22.64 -7.15 8.75
C GLU A 46 -21.42 -6.93 7.85
N GLN A 47 -20.34 -6.43 8.48
CA GLN A 47 -19.00 -6.39 7.88
C GLN A 47 -18.58 -7.80 7.43
N THR A 48 -17.82 -7.91 6.34
CA THR A 48 -17.35 -9.21 5.89
C THR A 48 -16.27 -9.73 6.85
N ASN A 49 -16.64 -10.65 7.73
CA ASN A 49 -15.71 -11.30 8.66
C ASN A 49 -14.67 -12.18 7.93
N CYS A 50 -14.92 -12.55 6.66
CA CYS A 50 -13.98 -13.27 5.82
C CYS A 50 -13.11 -12.33 4.95
N GLY A 51 -11.81 -12.64 4.86
CA GLY A 51 -10.83 -11.97 4.01
C GLY A 51 -9.46 -12.63 4.11
N GLU A 52 -8.57 -12.34 3.16
CA GLU A 52 -7.16 -12.74 3.22
C GLU A 52 -6.26 -11.49 3.34
N PHE A 53 -5.68 -11.25 4.51
CA PHE A 53 -4.97 -10.02 4.84
C PHE A 53 -3.46 -10.19 4.71
N ILE A 54 -2.86 -9.56 3.70
CA ILE A 54 -1.42 -9.66 3.41
C ILE A 54 -0.75 -8.33 3.72
N PHE A 55 0.06 -8.29 4.77
CA PHE A 55 0.83 -7.10 5.15
C PHE A 55 2.21 -7.17 4.49
N VAL A 56 2.59 -6.13 3.75
CA VAL A 56 3.88 -6.04 3.04
C VAL A 56 4.63 -4.85 3.63
N VAL A 57 5.73 -5.09 4.34
CA VAL A 57 6.41 -4.09 5.16
C VAL A 57 7.85 -3.91 4.71
N ASP A 58 8.18 -2.66 4.40
CA ASP A 58 9.52 -2.24 4.05
C ASP A 58 10.48 -2.39 5.25
N ARG A 59 11.64 -2.98 4.96
CA ARG A 59 12.75 -3.21 5.88
C ARG A 59 14.08 -2.77 5.26
N SER A 60 14.03 -1.94 4.22
CA SER A 60 15.19 -1.22 3.68
C SER A 60 15.83 -0.32 4.73
N GLY A 61 17.08 0.06 4.52
CA GLY A 61 17.86 0.84 5.49
C GLY A 61 17.29 2.24 5.78
N SER A 62 16.44 2.80 4.91
CA SER A 62 15.75 4.07 5.18
C SER A 62 14.74 3.96 6.33
N MET A 63 14.18 2.77 6.57
CA MET A 63 13.23 2.54 7.67
C MET A 63 13.87 2.66 9.07
N GLU A 64 15.20 2.72 9.14
CA GLU A 64 15.96 3.04 10.36
C GLU A 64 15.98 4.56 10.67
N CYS A 65 15.59 5.41 9.71
CA CYS A 65 15.48 6.85 9.92
C CYS A 65 14.34 7.20 10.91
N PRO A 66 14.44 8.35 11.62
CA PRO A 66 13.34 8.90 12.40
C PRO A 66 12.11 9.26 11.55
N MET A 67 10.94 9.29 12.18
CA MET A 67 9.68 9.75 11.58
C MET A 67 9.68 11.25 11.23
N ASN A 68 10.41 12.06 11.99
CA ASN A 68 10.52 13.52 11.82
C ASN A 68 11.80 14.04 12.51
N SER A 69 12.08 15.34 12.39
CA SER A 69 13.30 15.98 12.92
C SER A 69 13.28 16.32 14.42
N GLU A 70 12.25 15.94 15.18
CA GLU A 70 12.18 16.19 16.63
C GLU A 70 13.20 15.31 17.38
N PRO A 71 13.81 15.83 18.47
CA PRO A 71 14.64 15.01 19.34
C PRO A 71 13.81 13.85 19.93
N ASN A 72 14.34 12.63 19.83
CA ASN A 72 13.70 11.37 20.25
C ASN A 72 12.42 11.00 19.45
N ALA A 73 12.31 11.41 18.19
CA ALA A 73 11.31 10.87 17.28
C ALA A 73 11.53 9.35 17.05
N PRO A 74 10.47 8.52 17.04
CA PRO A 74 10.60 7.08 16.82
C PRO A 74 11.08 6.79 15.41
N GLN A 75 11.76 5.65 15.22
CA GLN A 75 12.14 5.15 13.90
C GLN A 75 10.90 4.73 13.09
N ARG A 76 10.99 4.83 11.77
CA ARG A 76 9.93 4.42 10.84
C ARG A 76 9.58 2.93 11.00
N ILE A 77 10.59 2.07 11.12
CA ILE A 77 10.42 0.62 11.37
C ILE A 77 9.70 0.34 12.69
N GLN A 78 10.00 1.08 13.76
CA GLN A 78 9.34 0.90 15.06
C GLN A 78 7.86 1.31 14.99
N SER A 79 7.58 2.44 14.32
CA SER A 79 6.22 2.92 14.09
C SER A 79 5.40 1.94 13.23
N ALA A 80 6.03 1.32 12.23
CA ALA A 80 5.42 0.28 11.39
C ALA A 80 5.13 -1.01 12.19
N LYS A 81 6.03 -1.44 13.08
CA LYS A 81 5.84 -2.61 13.96
C LYS A 81 4.65 -2.43 14.90
N GLU A 82 4.59 -1.30 15.61
CA GLU A 82 3.47 -0.99 16.51
C GLU A 82 2.13 -0.96 15.77
N THR A 83 2.11 -0.38 14.57
CA THR A 83 0.92 -0.33 13.72
C THR A 83 0.53 -1.72 13.18
N LEU A 84 1.50 -2.58 12.87
CA LEU A 84 1.25 -3.94 12.44
C LEU A 84 0.72 -4.82 13.59
N VAL A 85 1.22 -4.67 14.81
CA VAL A 85 0.64 -5.35 16.00
C VAL A 85 -0.82 -4.91 16.17
N LEU A 86 -1.11 -3.60 16.08
CA LEU A 86 -2.47 -3.07 16.17
C LEU A 86 -3.39 -3.64 15.06
N LEU A 87 -2.91 -3.73 13.82
CA LEU A 87 -3.62 -4.38 12.72
C LEU A 87 -3.93 -5.85 13.01
N LEU A 88 -2.93 -6.63 13.44
CA LEU A 88 -3.07 -8.05 13.78
C LEU A 88 -4.06 -8.26 14.93
N LYS A 89 -4.09 -7.37 15.94
CA LYS A 89 -5.10 -7.42 17.00
C LYS A 89 -6.49 -7.01 16.52
N SER A 90 -6.59 -6.20 15.46
CA SER A 90 -7.85 -5.73 14.88
C SER A 90 -8.46 -6.63 13.79
N LEU A 91 -7.76 -7.69 13.36
CA LEU A 91 -8.28 -8.65 12.37
C LEU A 91 -9.52 -9.40 12.89
N PRO A 92 -10.55 -9.65 12.05
CA PRO A 92 -11.73 -10.41 12.41
C PRO A 92 -11.43 -11.90 12.58
N LEU A 93 -12.31 -12.63 13.29
CA LEU A 93 -12.23 -14.09 13.37
C LEU A 93 -12.66 -14.74 12.05
N GLY A 94 -12.01 -15.85 11.70
CA GLY A 94 -12.27 -16.60 10.48
C GLY A 94 -11.58 -16.04 9.23
N CYS A 95 -10.73 -15.01 9.34
CA CYS A 95 -9.92 -14.56 8.22
C CYS A 95 -8.60 -15.33 8.08
N TYR A 96 -7.95 -15.22 6.92
CA TYR A 96 -6.59 -15.67 6.69
C TYR A 96 -5.63 -14.49 6.64
N PHE A 97 -4.35 -14.67 6.98
CA PHE A 97 -3.37 -13.61 6.91
C PHE A 97 -1.93 -14.09 6.66
N ASN A 98 -1.08 -13.20 6.15
CA ASN A 98 0.36 -13.39 6.04
C ASN A 98 1.10 -12.03 6.15
N ILE A 99 2.39 -12.07 6.44
CA ILE A 99 3.25 -10.89 6.56
C ILE A 99 4.50 -11.12 5.72
N PHE A 100 4.84 -10.14 4.89
CA PHE A 100 6.01 -10.13 4.03
C PHE A 100 6.91 -8.96 4.44
N GLY A 101 8.14 -9.24 4.87
CA GLY A 101 9.18 -8.23 5.02
C GLY A 101 9.99 -8.12 3.74
N PHE A 102 10.28 -6.92 3.24
CA PHE A 102 11.05 -6.76 2.00
C PHE A 102 12.13 -5.66 2.07
N GLY A 103 13.13 -5.81 1.21
CA GLY A 103 14.15 -4.82 0.91
C GLY A 103 14.85 -5.22 -0.40
N SER A 104 16.16 -5.47 -0.40
CA SER A 104 16.86 -6.08 -1.55
C SER A 104 16.36 -7.49 -1.87
N ASP A 105 16.01 -8.24 -0.83
CA ASP A 105 15.34 -9.54 -0.87
C ASP A 105 14.06 -9.48 -0.01
N PHE A 106 13.29 -10.56 0.04
CA PHE A 106 12.05 -10.60 0.85
C PHE A 106 11.92 -11.91 1.62
N GLU A 107 11.21 -11.87 2.74
CA GLU A 107 10.81 -13.03 3.52
C GLU A 107 9.30 -13.00 3.78
N SER A 108 8.69 -14.18 3.94
CA SER A 108 7.29 -14.34 4.33
C SER A 108 7.21 -15.07 5.67
N PHE A 109 6.39 -14.58 6.60
CA PHE A 109 6.29 -15.15 7.95
C PHE A 109 5.72 -16.58 7.94
N PHE A 110 4.88 -16.86 6.95
CA PHE A 110 4.32 -18.18 6.65
C PHE A 110 4.50 -18.50 5.15
N MET A 111 4.64 -19.78 4.81
CA MET A 111 4.78 -20.23 3.41
C MET A 111 3.53 -19.93 2.56
N GLU A 112 2.37 -20.06 3.19
CA GLU A 112 1.04 -19.74 2.68
C GLU A 112 0.26 -19.00 3.79
N SER A 113 -0.80 -18.28 3.44
CA SER A 113 -1.60 -17.52 4.41
C SER A 113 -2.25 -18.44 5.45
N LYS A 114 -2.05 -18.17 6.74
CA LYS A 114 -2.62 -18.96 7.85
C LYS A 114 -3.97 -18.40 8.29
N GLU A 115 -4.84 -19.27 8.80
CA GLU A 115 -6.06 -18.86 9.50
C GLU A 115 -5.71 -18.05 10.76
N TYR A 116 -6.49 -17.01 11.05
CA TYR A 116 -6.31 -16.15 12.21
C TYR A 116 -6.81 -16.83 13.50
N THR A 117 -5.87 -17.48 14.18
CA THR A 117 -6.03 -18.13 15.49
C THR A 117 -5.12 -17.47 16.53
N GLN A 118 -5.35 -17.73 17.83
CA GLN A 118 -4.47 -17.27 18.91
C GLN A 118 -3.00 -17.64 18.65
N GLN A 119 -2.72 -18.90 18.35
CA GLN A 119 -1.37 -19.41 18.12
C GLN A 119 -0.68 -18.71 16.93
N SER A 120 -1.38 -18.56 15.80
CA SER A 120 -0.81 -17.85 14.64
C SER A 120 -0.61 -16.37 14.88
N MET A 121 -1.49 -15.73 15.67
CA MET A 121 -1.40 -14.31 16.02
C MET A 121 -0.20 -14.07 16.95
N GLU A 122 0.02 -14.93 17.94
CA GLU A 122 1.20 -14.89 18.82
C GLU A 122 2.51 -15.18 18.08
N GLU A 123 2.52 -16.17 17.18
CA GLU A 123 3.67 -16.47 16.31
C GLU A 123 4.02 -15.25 15.44
N ALA A 124 3.01 -14.60 14.86
CA ALA A 124 3.19 -13.39 14.06
C ALA A 124 3.68 -12.22 14.91
N VAL A 125 3.04 -11.90 16.04
CA VAL A 125 3.42 -10.77 16.91
C VAL A 125 4.86 -10.92 17.43
N THR A 126 5.28 -12.14 17.79
CA THR A 126 6.68 -12.43 18.17
C THR A 126 7.64 -12.05 17.03
N LYS A 127 7.40 -12.56 15.82
CA LYS A 127 8.21 -12.23 14.63
C LYS A 127 8.15 -10.74 14.25
N VAL A 128 7.00 -10.06 14.44
CA VAL A 128 6.87 -8.61 14.23
C VAL A 128 7.80 -7.85 15.17
N ASN A 129 7.82 -8.21 16.46
CA ASN A 129 8.66 -7.57 17.46
C ASN A 129 10.16 -7.74 17.18
N GLU A 130 10.56 -8.82 16.51
CA GLU A 130 11.93 -9.08 16.07
C GLU A 130 12.35 -8.32 14.80
N MET A 131 11.40 -7.76 14.02
CA MET A 131 11.72 -7.06 12.77
C MET A 131 12.64 -5.84 12.95
N LYS A 132 13.53 -5.65 11.97
CA LYS A 132 14.54 -4.58 11.86
C LYS A 132 14.68 -4.10 10.41
N ALA A 133 15.23 -2.90 10.22
CA ALA A 133 15.46 -2.26 8.91
C ALA A 133 16.72 -2.79 8.18
N ASN A 134 16.93 -4.11 8.22
CA ASN A 134 18.20 -4.75 7.86
C ASN A 134 18.21 -5.42 6.47
N PHE A 135 17.24 -5.13 5.60
CA PHE A 135 17.09 -5.79 4.29
C PHE A 135 17.74 -5.02 3.12
N GLY A 136 18.40 -3.89 3.39
CA GLY A 136 19.21 -3.18 2.39
C GLY A 136 18.42 -2.19 1.53
N GLY A 137 18.31 -2.46 0.23
CA GLY A 137 17.59 -1.62 -0.75
C GLY A 137 16.07 -1.87 -0.74
N THR A 138 15.38 -1.52 -1.82
CA THR A 138 13.90 -1.52 -1.90
C THR A 138 13.43 -2.19 -3.20
N GLU A 139 13.04 -3.47 -3.14
CA GLU A 139 12.51 -4.26 -4.28
C GLU A 139 11.13 -4.86 -3.95
N ILE A 140 10.08 -4.17 -4.40
CA ILE A 140 8.67 -4.51 -4.13
C ILE A 140 8.08 -5.48 -5.17
N LEU A 141 8.64 -5.56 -6.37
CA LEU A 141 8.06 -6.34 -7.47
C LEU A 141 8.15 -7.86 -7.21
N ARG A 142 9.27 -8.34 -6.65
CA ARG A 142 9.46 -9.74 -6.22
C ARG A 142 8.39 -10.24 -5.23
N PRO A 143 8.20 -9.62 -4.04
CA PRO A 143 7.18 -10.09 -3.09
C PRO A 143 5.77 -9.98 -3.68
N LEU A 144 5.45 -8.94 -4.46
CA LEU A 144 4.14 -8.86 -5.14
C LEU A 144 3.90 -10.03 -6.11
N LYS A 145 4.89 -10.38 -6.95
CA LYS A 145 4.78 -11.54 -7.84
C LYS A 145 4.62 -12.86 -7.09
N LYS A 146 5.28 -13.02 -5.94
CA LYS A 146 5.07 -14.18 -5.05
C LYS A 146 3.65 -14.19 -4.48
N ILE A 147 3.14 -13.03 -4.03
CA ILE A 147 1.77 -12.88 -3.49
C ILE A 147 0.71 -13.16 -4.56
N TYR A 148 0.83 -12.61 -5.77
CA TYR A 148 -0.15 -12.87 -6.82
C TYR A 148 -0.01 -14.26 -7.47
N GLY A 149 1.15 -14.90 -7.32
CA GLY A 149 1.40 -16.27 -7.75
C GLY A 149 0.84 -17.36 -6.81
N THR A 150 0.39 -17.04 -5.59
CA THR A 150 -0.34 -18.00 -4.76
C THR A 150 -1.83 -17.98 -5.10
N ALA A 151 -2.46 -19.16 -5.07
CA ALA A 151 -3.91 -19.27 -5.20
C ALA A 151 -4.62 -18.37 -4.18
N GLY A 152 -5.71 -17.73 -4.60
CA GLY A 152 -6.58 -16.97 -3.70
C GLY A 152 -7.39 -17.91 -2.81
N MET A 153 -7.64 -17.49 -1.57
CA MET A 153 -8.50 -18.24 -0.66
C MET A 153 -9.98 -18.15 -1.10
N PRO A 154 -10.70 -19.27 -1.27
CA PRO A 154 -12.12 -19.24 -1.66
C PRO A 154 -12.95 -18.38 -0.72
N ASP A 155 -13.78 -17.49 -1.28
CA ASP A 155 -14.62 -16.51 -0.56
C ASP A 155 -13.94 -15.56 0.44
N HIS A 156 -12.61 -15.51 0.43
CA HIS A 156 -11.80 -14.60 1.23
C HIS A 156 -11.08 -13.62 0.30
N PRO A 157 -11.66 -12.45 0.00
CA PRO A 157 -11.02 -11.47 -0.90
C PRO A 157 -9.66 -11.03 -0.34
N ARG A 158 -8.64 -10.99 -1.21
CA ARG A 158 -7.26 -10.65 -0.82
C ARG A 158 -7.13 -9.14 -0.59
N GLN A 159 -6.60 -8.75 0.56
CA GLN A 159 -6.43 -7.36 0.99
C GLN A 159 -4.94 -7.14 1.27
N VAL A 160 -4.24 -6.45 0.38
CA VAL A 160 -2.79 -6.20 0.48
C VAL A 160 -2.57 -4.83 1.12
N PHE A 161 -1.79 -4.77 2.20
CA PHE A 161 -1.45 -3.53 2.92
C PHE A 161 0.07 -3.30 2.82
N LEU A 162 0.49 -2.37 1.96
CA LEU A 162 1.89 -2.04 1.73
C LEU A 162 2.33 -0.83 2.57
N PHE A 163 3.41 -0.99 3.31
CA PHE A 163 4.09 0.07 4.07
C PHE A 163 5.49 0.28 3.50
N THR A 164 5.84 1.50 3.08
CA THR A 164 7.17 1.83 2.54
C THR A 164 7.51 3.31 2.74
N ASP A 165 8.78 3.61 2.94
CA ASP A 165 9.31 4.98 3.09
C ASP A 165 10.20 5.42 1.92
N GLY A 166 10.43 4.53 0.96
CA GLY A 166 11.41 4.69 -0.11
C GLY A 166 10.81 5.01 -1.49
N GLU A 167 11.71 5.05 -2.47
CA GLU A 167 11.40 5.14 -3.89
C GLU A 167 11.82 3.86 -4.62
N VAL A 168 11.10 3.51 -5.68
CA VAL A 168 11.35 2.31 -6.48
C VAL A 168 11.54 2.68 -7.95
N GLY A 169 12.73 2.39 -8.50
CA GLY A 169 13.11 2.79 -9.86
C GLY A 169 12.20 2.22 -10.96
N ASN A 170 11.60 1.04 -10.74
CA ASN A 170 10.64 0.42 -11.65
C ASN A 170 9.17 0.61 -11.23
N THR A 171 8.82 1.79 -10.69
CA THR A 171 7.45 2.16 -10.27
C THR A 171 6.36 1.75 -11.28
N LYS A 172 6.56 1.93 -12.59
CA LYS A 172 5.59 1.51 -13.62
C LYS A 172 5.33 0.00 -13.64
N GLU A 173 6.36 -0.82 -13.46
CA GLU A 173 6.24 -2.28 -13.44
C GLU A 173 5.47 -2.75 -12.21
N VAL A 174 5.76 -2.17 -11.06
CA VAL A 174 5.06 -2.44 -9.79
C VAL A 174 3.57 -2.11 -9.90
N VAL A 175 3.23 -0.91 -10.42
CA VAL A 175 1.83 -0.51 -10.61
C VAL A 175 1.11 -1.42 -11.62
N ASN A 176 1.77 -1.82 -12.71
CA ASN A 176 1.20 -2.74 -13.69
C ASN A 176 0.98 -4.16 -13.12
N GLU A 177 1.87 -4.65 -12.24
CA GLU A 177 1.71 -5.94 -11.57
C GLU A 177 0.50 -5.94 -10.62
N VAL A 178 0.27 -4.85 -9.89
CA VAL A 178 -0.96 -4.64 -9.11
C VAL A 178 -2.18 -4.59 -10.05
N GLN A 179 -2.13 -3.80 -11.12
CA GLN A 179 -3.27 -3.61 -12.04
C GLN A 179 -3.73 -4.93 -12.68
N LYS A 180 -2.79 -5.80 -13.07
CA LYS A 180 -3.09 -7.13 -13.64
C LYS A 180 -3.89 -8.03 -12.71
N ASN A 181 -3.66 -7.92 -11.40
CA ASN A 181 -4.27 -8.76 -10.38
C ASN A 181 -5.46 -8.08 -9.66
N SER A 182 -5.84 -6.87 -10.08
CA SER A 182 -6.89 -6.04 -9.46
C SER A 182 -8.29 -6.66 -9.36
N ASN A 183 -8.55 -7.76 -10.08
CA ASN A 183 -9.81 -8.50 -10.00
C ASN A 183 -9.94 -9.39 -8.75
N THR A 184 -8.82 -9.79 -8.14
CA THR A 184 -8.78 -10.77 -7.05
C THR A 184 -8.29 -10.20 -5.72
N HIS A 185 -7.82 -8.95 -5.71
CA HIS A 185 -7.33 -8.30 -4.49
C HIS A 185 -7.62 -6.79 -4.47
N ARG A 186 -7.48 -6.17 -3.29
CA ARG A 186 -7.25 -4.74 -3.14
C ARG A 186 -5.86 -4.42 -2.64
N CYS A 187 -5.32 -3.26 -3.03
CA CYS A 187 -4.04 -2.76 -2.55
C CYS A 187 -4.21 -1.42 -1.80
N PHE A 188 -3.90 -1.43 -0.50
CA PHE A 188 -3.80 -0.27 0.37
C PHE A 188 -2.34 0.10 0.55
N THR A 189 -1.98 1.39 0.47
CA THR A 189 -0.57 1.80 0.49
C THR A 189 -0.32 2.96 1.43
N PHE A 190 0.75 2.84 2.21
CA PHE A 190 1.14 3.77 3.26
C PHE A 190 2.56 4.28 2.99
N GLY A 191 2.64 5.54 2.55
CA GLY A 191 3.92 6.24 2.40
C GLY A 191 4.38 6.77 3.76
N ILE A 192 5.47 6.26 4.29
CA ILE A 192 5.99 6.61 5.61
C ILE A 192 7.10 7.67 5.46
N GLY A 193 7.00 8.78 6.20
CA GLY A 193 7.96 9.88 6.13
C GLY A 193 7.89 10.68 4.83
N GLU A 194 8.69 11.75 4.78
CA GLU A 194 8.64 12.74 3.70
C GLU A 194 9.29 12.28 2.38
N GLY A 195 10.04 11.17 2.41
CA GLY A 195 10.73 10.59 1.25
C GLY A 195 9.91 9.59 0.44
N ALA A 196 8.70 9.22 0.89
CA ALA A 196 7.91 8.16 0.26
C ALA A 196 7.40 8.56 -1.13
N SER A 197 7.67 7.71 -2.14
CA SER A 197 7.37 8.04 -3.54
C SER A 197 5.87 8.23 -3.80
N THR A 198 5.47 9.47 -4.12
CA THR A 198 4.05 9.82 -4.33
C THR A 198 3.44 9.11 -5.55
N SER A 199 4.23 8.86 -6.61
CA SER A 199 3.79 8.16 -7.82
C SER A 199 3.54 6.68 -7.56
N LEU A 200 4.41 6.03 -6.79
CA LEU A 200 4.29 4.62 -6.38
C LEU A 200 3.06 4.41 -5.49
N ILE A 201 2.99 5.13 -4.36
CA ILE A 201 1.92 5.03 -3.37
C ILE A 201 0.54 5.29 -4.01
N LYS A 202 0.37 6.42 -4.72
CA LYS A 202 -0.92 6.71 -5.38
C LYS A 202 -1.20 5.79 -6.57
N GLY A 203 -0.17 5.33 -7.27
CA GLY A 203 -0.31 4.44 -8.42
C GLY A 203 -0.83 3.07 -8.03
N MET A 204 -0.20 2.43 -7.05
CA MET A 204 -0.55 1.10 -6.56
C MET A 204 -1.96 1.07 -5.95
N ALA A 205 -2.30 2.02 -5.06
CA ALA A 205 -3.63 2.05 -4.46
C ALA A 205 -4.75 2.22 -5.48
N ARG A 206 -4.54 3.05 -6.52
CA ARG A 206 -5.51 3.22 -7.61
C ARG A 206 -5.62 1.95 -8.47
N ALA A 207 -4.50 1.35 -8.84
CA ALA A 207 -4.47 0.12 -9.62
C ALA A 207 -5.15 -1.05 -8.90
N GLY A 208 -4.99 -1.13 -7.58
CA GLY A 208 -5.61 -2.15 -6.73
C GLY A 208 -6.91 -1.71 -6.03
N SER A 209 -7.65 -0.70 -6.51
CA SER A 209 -8.94 -0.26 -5.91
C SER A 209 -8.95 -0.13 -4.37
N GLY A 210 -7.85 0.34 -3.79
CA GLY A 210 -7.71 0.62 -2.37
C GLY A 210 -7.58 2.12 -2.08
N ILE A 211 -7.18 2.45 -0.86
CA ILE A 211 -6.83 3.82 -0.47
C ILE A 211 -5.33 3.96 -0.25
N PHE A 212 -4.82 5.16 -0.47
CA PHE A 212 -3.46 5.54 -0.13
C PHE A 212 -3.48 6.57 1.00
N GLU A 213 -2.50 6.49 1.89
CA GLU A 213 -2.28 7.47 2.95
C GLU A 213 -0.77 7.79 3.04
N PHE A 214 -0.46 9.02 3.42
CA PHE A 214 0.91 9.43 3.77
C PHE A 214 0.97 9.69 5.27
N ILE A 215 2.04 9.24 5.92
CA ILE A 215 2.25 9.38 7.37
C ILE A 215 3.53 10.19 7.56
N THR A 216 3.38 11.48 7.82
CA THR A 216 4.49 12.45 7.88
C THR A 216 4.45 13.26 9.18
N GLY A 217 5.59 13.83 9.59
CA GLY A 217 5.65 14.72 10.75
C GLY A 217 5.15 14.04 12.03
N LYS A 218 4.01 14.53 12.55
CA LYS A 218 3.38 14.07 13.80
C LYS A 218 2.08 13.27 13.56
N ASP A 219 1.86 12.79 12.33
CA ASP A 219 0.72 11.95 11.97
C ASP A 219 0.65 10.67 12.81
N ARG A 220 -0.55 10.32 13.28
CA ARG A 220 -0.82 9.02 13.92
C ARG A 220 -1.05 7.97 12.83
N MET A 221 -0.08 7.08 12.66
CA MET A 221 -0.12 5.99 11.68
C MET A 221 -1.32 5.06 11.90
N GLN A 222 -1.56 4.75 13.17
CA GLN A 222 -2.60 3.85 13.69
C GLN A 222 -3.99 4.20 13.15
N THR A 223 -4.42 5.45 13.28
CA THR A 223 -5.76 5.92 12.88
C THR A 223 -5.99 5.77 11.37
N LYS A 224 -5.00 6.18 10.55
CA LYS A 224 -5.07 6.10 9.08
C LYS A 224 -5.12 4.65 8.59
N VAL A 225 -4.33 3.78 9.22
CA VAL A 225 -4.22 2.36 8.86
C VAL A 225 -5.46 1.56 9.28
N LEU A 226 -6.02 1.83 10.46
CA LEU A 226 -7.27 1.19 10.86
C LEU A 226 -8.48 1.67 10.06
N ARG A 227 -8.47 2.93 9.58
CA ARG A 227 -9.46 3.38 8.60
C ARG A 227 -9.39 2.56 7.31
N ALA A 228 -8.19 2.26 6.81
CA ALA A 228 -8.02 1.36 5.67
C ALA A 228 -8.49 -0.08 5.96
N LEU A 229 -8.23 -0.60 7.16
CA LEU A 229 -8.73 -1.92 7.58
C LEU A 229 -10.27 -1.95 7.57
N LYS A 230 -10.94 -0.96 8.15
CA LYS A 230 -12.41 -0.81 8.08
C LYS A 230 -12.92 -0.71 6.65
N CYS A 231 -12.19 0.00 5.77
CA CYS A 231 -12.50 0.07 4.35
C CYS A 231 -12.31 -1.28 3.63
N SER A 232 -11.39 -2.14 4.07
CA SER A 232 -11.17 -3.49 3.52
C SER A 232 -12.23 -4.51 3.97
N LEU A 233 -12.80 -4.32 5.16
CA LEU A 233 -13.91 -5.10 5.74
C LEU A 233 -15.31 -4.69 5.20
N GLN A 234 -15.36 -3.71 4.30
CA GLN A 234 -16.61 -3.31 3.64
C GLN A 234 -17.07 -4.36 2.64
N PRO A 235 -18.40 -4.57 2.48
CA PRO A 235 -18.93 -5.45 1.46
C PRO A 235 -18.44 -5.13 0.05
N ILE A 236 -18.21 -6.21 -0.70
CA ILE A 236 -17.79 -6.25 -2.09
C ILE A 236 -18.95 -6.79 -2.94
N VAL A 237 -19.27 -6.15 -4.06
CA VAL A 237 -20.06 -6.79 -5.11
C VAL A 237 -19.13 -7.43 -6.12
N LYS A 238 -19.44 -8.68 -6.51
CA LYS A 238 -18.72 -9.46 -7.52
C LYS A 238 -19.56 -9.52 -8.80
N ASN A 239 -18.96 -10.01 -9.89
CA ASN A 239 -19.62 -10.26 -11.18
C ASN A 239 -20.30 -9.01 -11.76
N VAL A 240 -19.65 -7.86 -11.59
CA VAL A 240 -20.16 -6.58 -12.09
C VAL A 240 -20.10 -6.58 -13.62
N SER A 241 -21.23 -6.29 -14.25
CA SER A 241 -21.40 -6.23 -15.70
C SER A 241 -22.22 -5.01 -16.11
N LEU A 242 -22.09 -4.60 -17.37
CA LEU A 242 -22.75 -3.43 -17.91
C LEU A 242 -23.58 -3.85 -19.14
N THR A 243 -24.85 -3.47 -19.14
CA THR A 243 -25.80 -3.74 -20.23
C THR A 243 -26.34 -2.42 -20.75
N TRP A 244 -26.54 -2.32 -22.07
CA TRP A 244 -26.97 -1.09 -22.74
C TRP A 244 -28.24 -1.36 -23.55
N SER A 245 -29.19 -0.45 -23.45
CA SER A 245 -30.39 -0.41 -24.29
C SER A 245 -30.36 0.91 -25.06
N LEU A 246 -29.99 0.85 -26.34
CA LEU A 246 -29.80 2.01 -27.21
C LEU A 246 -30.73 1.94 -28.43
N PRO A 247 -31.07 3.08 -29.06
CA PRO A 247 -31.87 3.12 -30.28
C PRO A 247 -31.25 2.31 -31.42
N SER A 248 -32.09 1.84 -32.35
CA SER A 248 -31.65 1.06 -33.52
C SER A 248 -30.60 1.81 -34.34
N GLY A 249 -29.46 1.16 -34.60
CA GLY A 249 -28.32 1.76 -35.31
C GLY A 249 -27.30 2.48 -34.42
N MET A 250 -27.46 2.45 -33.10
CA MET A 250 -26.47 2.92 -32.14
C MET A 250 -25.80 1.78 -31.37
N GLU A 251 -24.49 1.87 -31.13
CA GLU A 251 -23.70 0.96 -30.29
C GLU A 251 -22.85 1.72 -29.27
N ALA A 252 -22.56 1.10 -28.12
CA ALA A 252 -21.64 1.62 -27.11
C ALA A 252 -20.37 0.76 -27.03
N ILE A 253 -19.22 1.36 -27.35
CA ILE A 253 -17.90 0.73 -27.23
C ILE A 253 -17.25 1.18 -25.92
N LEU A 254 -16.92 0.23 -25.06
CA LEU A 254 -16.19 0.53 -23.81
C LEU A 254 -14.75 0.96 -24.09
N LEU A 255 -14.35 2.07 -23.49
CA LEU A 255 -12.99 2.64 -23.57
C LEU A 255 -12.12 2.26 -22.36
N SER A 256 -12.73 1.64 -21.35
CA SER A 256 -12.11 1.18 -20.11
C SER A 256 -12.73 -0.16 -19.71
N LYS A 257 -11.97 -1.06 -19.08
CA LYS A 257 -12.55 -2.28 -18.51
C LYS A 257 -13.63 -1.95 -17.48
N VAL A 258 -14.70 -2.75 -17.46
CA VAL A 258 -15.67 -2.72 -16.34
C VAL A 258 -14.94 -3.27 -15.10
N PRO A 259 -14.94 -2.57 -13.95
CA PRO A 259 -14.39 -3.12 -12.71
C PRO A 259 -15.14 -4.42 -12.36
N THR A 260 -14.44 -5.53 -12.17
CA THR A 260 -15.07 -6.83 -11.83
C THR A 260 -15.66 -6.85 -10.42
N ALA A 261 -15.19 -5.95 -9.56
CA ALA A 261 -15.68 -5.70 -8.23
C ALA A 261 -15.85 -4.20 -7.95
N ILE A 262 -16.82 -3.85 -7.10
CA ILE A 262 -16.97 -2.50 -6.55
C ILE A 262 -17.22 -2.60 -5.04
N PHE A 263 -16.66 -1.65 -4.29
CA PHE A 263 -16.70 -1.60 -2.83
C PHE A 263 -17.64 -0.50 -2.33
N GLN A 264 -18.22 -0.70 -1.15
CA GLN A 264 -19.09 0.30 -0.54
C GLN A 264 -18.37 1.64 -0.34
N GLY A 265 -19.02 2.72 -0.81
CA GLY A 265 -18.47 4.08 -0.78
C GLY A 265 -17.48 4.42 -1.91
N GLN A 266 -17.03 3.46 -2.71
CA GLN A 266 -16.15 3.73 -3.85
C GLN A 266 -16.95 4.28 -5.04
N LYS A 267 -16.40 5.32 -5.69
CA LYS A 267 -16.88 5.80 -6.99
C LYS A 267 -16.23 4.98 -8.10
N SER A 268 -17.04 4.35 -8.94
CA SER A 268 -16.57 3.72 -10.18
C SER A 268 -16.89 4.63 -11.36
N ILE A 269 -15.89 4.88 -12.21
CA ILE A 269 -16.02 5.67 -13.44
C ILE A 269 -15.70 4.78 -14.63
N ILE A 270 -16.59 4.73 -15.62
CA ILE A 270 -16.41 3.98 -16.86
C ILE A 270 -16.62 4.95 -18.03
N TYR A 271 -15.82 4.83 -19.08
CA TYR A 271 -15.99 5.63 -20.29
C TYR A 271 -16.42 4.76 -21.47
N ALA A 272 -17.34 5.27 -22.28
CA ALA A 272 -17.83 4.59 -23.49
C ALA A 272 -17.96 5.57 -24.66
N GLN A 273 -17.61 5.11 -25.86
CA GLN A 273 -17.80 5.80 -27.13
C GLN A 273 -19.15 5.36 -27.71
N LEU A 274 -20.01 6.32 -28.04
CA LEU A 274 -21.34 6.10 -28.59
C LEU A 274 -21.30 6.33 -30.11
N LYS A 275 -21.52 5.25 -30.86
CA LYS A 275 -21.50 5.22 -32.33
C LYS A 275 -22.90 5.22 -32.89
N GLY A 276 -23.08 5.84 -34.05
CA GLY A 276 -24.37 5.97 -34.72
C GLY A 276 -24.86 7.43 -34.74
N LYS A 277 -25.91 7.70 -35.52
CA LYS A 277 -26.53 9.03 -35.60
C LYS A 277 -27.78 9.09 -34.74
N VAL A 278 -27.91 10.17 -33.97
CA VAL A 278 -29.10 10.48 -33.16
C VAL A 278 -29.97 11.43 -33.98
N GLU A 279 -31.04 10.93 -34.59
CA GLU A 279 -31.91 11.73 -35.47
C GLU A 279 -33.06 12.43 -34.73
N THR A 280 -33.41 11.97 -33.52
CA THR A 280 -34.51 12.48 -32.69
C THR A 280 -34.06 12.69 -31.23
N GLU A 281 -34.93 13.24 -30.38
CA GLU A 281 -34.70 13.32 -28.93
C GLU A 281 -34.87 11.93 -28.30
N ALA A 282 -33.84 11.09 -28.49
CA ALA A 282 -33.79 9.74 -27.97
C ALA A 282 -33.05 9.69 -26.62
N GLU A 283 -33.52 8.80 -25.75
CA GLU A 283 -32.82 8.40 -24.53
C GLU A 283 -32.11 7.06 -24.75
N GLY A 284 -30.99 6.88 -24.07
CA GLY A 284 -30.34 5.59 -23.89
C GLY A 284 -30.51 5.13 -22.44
N GLU A 285 -30.56 3.82 -22.22
CA GLU A 285 -30.45 3.25 -20.88
C GLU A 285 -29.14 2.47 -20.76
N VAL A 286 -28.49 2.62 -19.61
CA VAL A 286 -27.39 1.77 -19.18
C VAL A 286 -27.70 1.15 -17.83
N CYS A 287 -27.61 -0.17 -17.74
CA CYS A 287 -27.91 -0.92 -16.53
C CYS A 287 -26.65 -1.64 -16.03
N LEU A 288 -26.19 -1.24 -14.83
CA LEU A 288 -25.16 -1.94 -14.09
C LEU A 288 -25.80 -3.12 -13.35
N GLN A 289 -25.30 -4.32 -13.60
CA GLN A 289 -25.76 -5.56 -12.95
C GLN A 289 -24.64 -6.15 -12.12
N TYR A 290 -24.93 -6.66 -10.93
CA TYR A 290 -23.93 -7.21 -10.02
C TYR A 290 -24.54 -8.18 -9.00
N ASN A 291 -23.72 -9.10 -8.49
CA ASN A 291 -24.14 -10.05 -7.47
C ASN A 291 -23.84 -9.50 -6.07
N PHE A 292 -24.84 -9.48 -5.20
CA PHE A 292 -24.71 -9.20 -3.78
C PHE A 292 -25.40 -10.31 -2.98
N LYS A 293 -24.63 -11.08 -2.19
CA LYS A 293 -25.14 -12.23 -1.41
C LYS A 293 -26.02 -13.17 -2.26
N ASP A 294 -25.49 -13.52 -3.43
CA ASP A 294 -26.12 -14.38 -4.45
C ASP A 294 -27.42 -13.85 -5.09
N GLU A 295 -27.88 -12.66 -4.71
CA GLU A 295 -28.93 -11.93 -5.44
C GLU A 295 -28.33 -11.07 -6.57
N LEU A 296 -28.95 -11.11 -7.75
CA LEU A 296 -28.60 -10.26 -8.89
C LEU A 296 -29.33 -8.91 -8.78
N LEU A 297 -28.59 -7.86 -8.43
CA LEU A 297 -29.11 -6.50 -8.37
C LEU A 297 -28.85 -5.74 -9.68
N LYS A 298 -29.77 -4.85 -10.05
CA LYS A 298 -29.78 -4.09 -11.30
C LYS A 298 -30.03 -2.61 -11.04
N ASN A 299 -29.11 -1.77 -11.47
CA ASN A 299 -29.20 -0.31 -11.38
C ASN A 299 -29.27 0.30 -12.80
N PRO A 300 -30.46 0.40 -13.41
CA PRO A 300 -30.67 1.12 -14.67
C PRO A 300 -30.54 2.63 -14.49
N ILE A 301 -30.00 3.30 -15.50
CA ILE A 301 -29.90 4.76 -15.60
C ILE A 301 -30.28 5.16 -17.03
N CYS A 302 -31.40 5.87 -17.18
CA CYS A 302 -31.75 6.55 -18.43
C CYS A 302 -30.96 7.86 -18.56
N PHE A 303 -30.55 8.22 -19.78
CA PHE A 303 -29.82 9.45 -20.07
C PHE A 303 -30.13 9.97 -21.49
N PRO A 304 -30.15 11.30 -21.71
CA PRO A 304 -30.37 11.87 -23.02
C PRO A 304 -29.16 11.63 -23.95
N LEU A 305 -29.40 11.21 -25.18
CA LEU A 305 -28.36 11.01 -26.20
C LEU A 305 -28.02 12.29 -26.96
N LYS A 306 -28.93 13.27 -26.95
CA LYS A 306 -28.76 14.59 -27.55
C LYS A 306 -28.09 15.53 -26.52
N VAL A 307 -26.89 16.00 -26.85
CA VAL A 307 -26.08 16.87 -25.98
C VAL A 307 -25.72 18.16 -26.72
N GLU A 308 -25.67 19.27 -25.98
CA GLU A 308 -25.13 20.53 -26.48
C GLU A 308 -23.64 20.40 -26.84
N LYS A 309 -23.18 21.16 -27.85
CA LYS A 309 -21.76 21.24 -28.19
C LYS A 309 -21.01 22.02 -27.11
N ILE A 310 -20.09 21.37 -26.42
CA ILE A 310 -19.23 21.99 -25.42
C ILE A 310 -17.95 22.50 -26.11
N GLU A 311 -17.56 23.76 -25.85
CA GLU A 311 -16.35 24.37 -26.43
C GLU A 311 -15.05 23.61 -26.10
N ARG A 312 -15.01 22.92 -24.95
CA ARG A 312 -13.84 22.20 -24.44
C ARG A 312 -14.20 20.75 -24.16
N PRO A 313 -13.66 19.77 -24.92
CA PRO A 313 -14.06 18.37 -24.85
C PRO A 313 -13.36 17.71 -23.65
N THR A 314 -13.92 17.87 -22.46
CA THR A 314 -13.29 17.46 -21.21
C THR A 314 -13.47 15.96 -20.98
N ILE A 315 -14.66 15.43 -21.27
CA ILE A 315 -14.95 14.00 -21.14
C ILE A 315 -14.17 13.20 -22.18
N HIS A 316 -14.07 13.67 -23.44
CA HIS A 316 -13.23 13.01 -24.45
C HIS A 316 -11.76 12.92 -24.01
N ARG A 317 -11.20 13.98 -23.43
CA ARG A 317 -9.80 13.97 -22.93
C ARG A 317 -9.61 13.02 -21.74
N LEU A 318 -10.59 12.94 -20.83
CA LEU A 318 -10.55 11.98 -19.73
C LEU A 318 -10.68 10.53 -20.24
N ALA A 319 -11.56 10.28 -21.20
CA ALA A 319 -11.74 8.98 -21.84
C ALA A 319 -10.50 8.56 -22.65
N ALA A 320 -9.89 9.48 -23.41
CA ALA A 320 -8.64 9.26 -24.13
C ALA A 320 -7.50 8.92 -23.17
N LYS A 321 -7.38 9.64 -22.05
CA LYS A 321 -6.40 9.32 -21.00
C LYS A 321 -6.63 7.93 -20.40
N CYS A 322 -7.89 7.56 -20.18
CA CYS A 322 -8.26 6.24 -19.68
C CYS A 322 -7.89 5.13 -20.68
N LEU A 323 -8.24 5.31 -21.95
CA LEU A 323 -7.92 4.39 -23.04
C LEU A 323 -6.41 4.22 -23.23
N ILE A 324 -5.63 5.31 -23.25
CA ILE A 324 -4.17 5.26 -23.34
C ILE A 324 -3.59 4.46 -22.16
N SER A 325 -4.03 4.75 -20.93
CA SER A 325 -3.57 4.03 -19.73
C SER A 325 -3.90 2.54 -19.75
N GLU A 326 -5.08 2.17 -20.25
CA GLU A 326 -5.51 0.78 -20.40
C GLU A 326 -4.63 0.04 -21.42
N LEU A 327 -4.42 0.64 -22.60
CA LEU A 327 -3.57 0.09 -23.67
C LEU A 327 -2.10 -0.04 -23.25
N GLU A 328 -1.56 0.94 -22.52
CA GLU A 328 -0.19 0.89 -21.98
C GLU A 328 0.00 -0.18 -20.88
N SER A 329 -1.05 -0.48 -20.11
CA SER A 329 -1.02 -1.51 -19.06
C SER A 329 -1.21 -2.94 -19.58
N GLY A 330 -1.75 -3.08 -20.80
CA GLY A 330 -2.10 -4.36 -21.42
C GLY A 330 -0.89 -5.24 -21.75
N ASN A 331 -1.12 -6.56 -21.83
CA ASN A 331 -0.09 -7.51 -22.25
C ASN A 331 0.40 -7.24 -23.69
N ASP A 332 -0.49 -6.74 -24.55
CA ASP A 332 -0.20 -6.40 -25.95
C ASP A 332 0.35 -4.98 -26.14
N SER A 333 0.70 -4.27 -25.07
CA SER A 333 1.30 -2.91 -25.10
C SER A 333 2.54 -2.77 -25.98
N LYS A 334 3.19 -3.88 -26.35
CA LYS A 334 4.34 -3.93 -27.26
C LYS A 334 3.97 -4.13 -28.74
N SER A 335 2.73 -4.47 -29.09
CA SER A 335 2.27 -4.64 -30.48
C SER A 335 2.26 -3.28 -31.20
N GLU A 336 2.57 -3.30 -32.51
CA GLU A 336 2.60 -2.08 -33.31
C GLU A 336 1.19 -1.51 -33.53
N GLU A 337 0.17 -2.37 -33.58
CA GLU A 337 -1.24 -1.99 -33.65
C GLU A 337 -1.67 -1.21 -32.39
N VAL A 338 -1.26 -1.67 -31.21
CA VAL A 338 -1.55 -0.99 -29.94
C VAL A 338 -0.79 0.33 -29.85
N LYS A 339 0.50 0.37 -30.21
CA LYS A 339 1.28 1.62 -30.27
C LYS A 339 0.69 2.64 -31.23
N LYS A 340 0.28 2.21 -32.43
CA LYS A 340 -0.38 3.06 -33.42
C LYS A 340 -1.67 3.65 -32.85
N LYS A 341 -2.52 2.83 -32.20
CA LYS A 341 -3.76 3.30 -31.56
C LYS A 341 -3.50 4.29 -30.40
N ILE A 342 -2.47 4.05 -29.58
CA ILE A 342 -2.03 4.99 -28.53
C ILE A 342 -1.61 6.32 -29.16
N LEU A 343 -0.79 6.29 -30.22
CA LEU A 343 -0.28 7.47 -30.92
C LEU A 343 -1.43 8.28 -31.54
N GLU A 344 -2.33 7.64 -32.29
CA GLU A 344 -3.52 8.27 -32.88
C GLU A 344 -4.40 8.93 -31.81
N THR A 345 -4.77 8.17 -30.77
CA THR A 345 -5.58 8.68 -29.64
C THR A 345 -4.91 9.88 -28.96
N SER A 346 -3.60 9.80 -28.75
CA SER A 346 -2.81 10.86 -28.09
C SER A 346 -2.77 12.14 -28.90
N LEU A 347 -2.51 12.04 -30.21
CA LEU A 347 -2.44 13.18 -31.12
C LEU A 347 -3.81 13.87 -31.31
N GLN A 348 -4.88 13.08 -31.51
CA GLN A 348 -6.24 13.59 -31.67
C GLN A 348 -6.76 14.29 -30.41
N SER A 349 -6.59 13.67 -29.24
CA SER A 349 -7.12 14.20 -27.97
C SER A 349 -6.24 15.27 -27.32
N THR A 350 -5.00 15.47 -27.80
CA THR A 350 -3.95 16.28 -27.15
C THR A 350 -3.61 15.79 -25.73
N VAL A 351 -3.71 14.48 -25.47
CA VAL A 351 -3.35 13.85 -24.19
C VAL A 351 -2.01 13.14 -24.32
N ILE A 352 -1.04 13.45 -23.45
CA ILE A 352 0.29 12.84 -23.48
C ILE A 352 0.25 11.32 -23.20
N SER A 353 1.10 10.57 -23.90
CA SER A 353 1.30 9.12 -23.77
C SER A 353 2.78 8.79 -23.59
N SER A 354 3.13 7.52 -23.39
CA SER A 354 4.51 7.03 -23.45
C SER A 354 5.19 7.18 -24.81
N LEU A 355 4.43 7.45 -25.88
CA LEU A 355 4.91 7.59 -27.25
C LEU A 355 4.91 9.05 -27.77
N THR A 356 4.45 10.01 -26.97
CA THR A 356 4.27 11.41 -27.38
C THR A 356 4.84 12.38 -26.34
N ALA A 357 5.26 13.56 -26.80
CA ALA A 357 5.80 14.61 -25.94
C ALA A 357 5.32 15.99 -26.40
N PHE A 358 5.13 16.90 -25.46
CA PHE A 358 4.91 18.31 -25.77
C PHE A 358 6.25 19.02 -25.96
N VAL A 359 6.47 19.60 -27.15
CA VAL A 359 7.66 20.39 -27.47
C VAL A 359 7.29 21.87 -27.41
N ALA A 360 7.80 22.58 -26.41
CA ALA A 360 7.68 24.04 -26.33
C ALA A 360 8.78 24.69 -27.19
N VAL A 361 8.39 25.48 -28.19
CA VAL A 361 9.30 26.22 -29.07
C VAL A 361 9.22 27.70 -28.74
N ASN A 362 10.31 28.28 -28.23
CA ASN A 362 10.43 29.72 -28.09
C ASN A 362 10.63 30.34 -29.48
N LYS A 363 9.71 31.23 -29.89
CA LYS A 363 9.74 31.90 -31.21
C LYS A 363 10.37 33.30 -31.16
N ASP A 364 10.61 33.84 -29.96
CA ASP A 364 11.06 35.22 -29.75
C ASP A 364 12.53 35.41 -30.14
N THR A 365 13.35 34.37 -29.97
CA THR A 365 14.78 34.39 -30.28
C THR A 365 15.06 34.48 -31.78
N LYS A 366 14.14 33.99 -32.63
CA LYS A 366 14.27 33.85 -34.10
C LYS A 366 15.51 33.10 -34.61
N THR A 367 16.36 32.59 -33.72
CA THR A 367 17.52 31.74 -34.03
C THR A 367 17.11 30.27 -34.11
N PRO A 368 17.64 29.49 -35.07
CA PRO A 368 17.51 28.05 -35.06
C PRO A 368 18.04 27.45 -33.75
N VAL A 369 17.39 26.39 -33.25
CA VAL A 369 17.91 25.60 -32.13
C VAL A 369 18.93 24.63 -32.70
N GLU A 370 20.21 24.92 -32.51
CA GLU A 370 21.33 24.11 -33.00
C GLU A 370 22.01 23.33 -31.87
N GLY A 371 22.55 22.15 -32.20
CA GLY A 371 23.26 21.28 -31.27
C GLY A 371 22.43 20.08 -30.75
N PRO A 372 23.08 19.16 -30.01
CA PRO A 372 22.40 17.99 -29.45
C PRO A 372 21.44 18.40 -28.32
N PRO A 373 20.33 17.65 -28.10
CA PRO A 373 19.44 17.88 -26.95
C PRO A 373 20.20 17.81 -25.64
N ILE A 374 20.19 18.89 -24.86
CA ILE A 374 20.78 18.91 -23.52
C ILE A 374 19.74 18.35 -22.55
N GLN A 375 19.93 17.11 -22.09
CA GLN A 375 19.18 16.60 -20.95
C GLN A 375 19.50 17.45 -19.72
N ARG A 376 18.46 18.05 -19.13
CA ARG A 376 18.51 18.65 -17.81
C ARG A 376 17.51 17.94 -16.91
N ASP A 377 18.03 17.13 -16.02
CA ASP A 377 17.23 16.56 -14.94
C ASP A 377 16.80 17.70 -14.02
N ILE A 378 15.50 17.95 -13.93
CA ILE A 378 14.94 18.93 -13.00
C ILE A 378 14.92 18.24 -11.63
N PRO A 379 15.71 18.71 -10.64
CA PRO A 379 15.71 18.10 -9.33
C PRO A 379 14.33 18.25 -8.69
N ALA A 380 13.68 17.14 -8.39
CA ALA A 380 12.48 17.14 -7.57
C ALA A 380 12.83 17.64 -6.15
N PRO A 381 11.98 18.45 -5.50
CA PRO A 381 12.18 18.82 -4.10
C PRO A 381 12.25 17.57 -3.23
N GLY A 382 13.41 17.28 -2.64
CA GLY A 382 13.71 16.03 -1.96
C GLY A 382 15.02 15.35 -2.41
N PHE A 383 15.54 15.68 -3.59
CA PHE A 383 16.84 15.19 -4.08
C PHE A 383 18.05 15.83 -3.34
N MET A 384 18.25 15.49 -2.06
CA MET A 384 19.60 15.54 -1.50
C MET A 384 20.43 14.44 -2.15
N GLN A 385 21.25 14.83 -3.12
CA GLN A 385 22.27 13.94 -3.67
C GLN A 385 23.22 13.52 -2.55
N PHE A 386 23.14 12.26 -2.12
CA PHE A 386 24.32 11.55 -1.62
C PHE A 386 25.30 11.40 -2.78
N SER A 387 26.00 12.49 -3.11
CA SER A 387 27.10 12.44 -4.06
C SER A 387 28.15 11.48 -3.49
N ALA A 388 28.40 10.37 -4.17
CA ALA A 388 29.41 9.39 -3.79
C ALA A 388 30.82 10.00 -3.90
N ARG A 389 31.20 10.77 -2.87
CA ARG A 389 32.46 11.53 -2.82
C ARG A 389 33.51 10.84 -1.96
N ALA A 390 33.57 9.51 -2.07
CA ALA A 390 34.59 8.67 -1.44
C ALA A 390 34.87 7.45 -2.34
N TYR A 391 35.63 7.65 -3.42
CA TYR A 391 36.57 6.69 -4.06
C TYR A 391 37.22 7.36 -5.27
N ARG A 392 38.33 8.09 -5.06
CA ARG A 392 39.23 8.57 -6.14
C ARG A 392 40.70 8.51 -5.72
N SER A 393 41.29 7.34 -5.94
CA SER A 393 42.70 7.12 -6.30
C SER A 393 42.83 5.62 -6.66
N ALA A 394 43.60 5.18 -7.64
CA ALA A 394 44.59 5.84 -8.50
C ALA A 394 44.43 5.41 -9.98
N PRO A 395 45.02 6.11 -10.96
CA PRO A 395 44.88 5.77 -12.37
C PRO A 395 45.88 4.67 -12.80
N MET A 396 45.47 3.80 -13.72
CA MET A 396 46.40 3.13 -14.62
C MET A 396 45.95 3.31 -16.06
N ALA A 397 46.82 3.87 -16.89
CA ALA A 397 46.62 4.00 -18.32
C ALA A 397 47.32 2.83 -19.02
N CYS A 398 46.65 2.18 -19.97
CA CYS A 398 47.30 1.35 -20.98
C CYS A 398 46.49 1.33 -22.29
N ASN A 399 47.25 1.33 -23.40
CA ASN A 399 46.81 1.68 -24.75
C ASN A 399 45.79 0.74 -25.40
N ALA A 400 45.17 1.27 -26.46
CA ALA A 400 44.47 0.51 -27.48
C ALA A 400 45.40 -0.49 -28.21
N GLY A 401 44.83 -1.59 -28.72
CA GLY A 401 45.54 -2.53 -29.59
C GLY A 401 44.90 -3.92 -29.67
N SER A 402 43.88 -4.08 -30.52
CA SER A 402 43.47 -5.40 -31.03
C SER A 402 44.58 -6.00 -31.91
N PRO A 403 44.82 -7.34 -31.91
CA PRO A 403 44.03 -8.18 -32.82
C PRO A 403 43.75 -9.64 -32.36
N ARG A 404 42.76 -10.27 -33.00
CA ARG A 404 42.60 -11.74 -33.13
C ARG A 404 43.58 -12.24 -34.23
N PRO A 405 44.11 -13.50 -34.22
CA PRO A 405 43.27 -14.66 -34.58
C PRO A 405 43.68 -16.11 -34.16
N LYS A 406 42.70 -17.02 -34.34
CA LYS A 406 42.77 -18.45 -34.73
C LYS A 406 43.21 -19.56 -33.73
N MET A 407 42.61 -20.73 -33.98
CA MET A 407 42.80 -22.03 -33.32
C MET A 407 44.05 -22.77 -33.84
N LEU A 408 44.66 -23.61 -32.99
CA LEU A 408 44.99 -25.00 -33.36
C LEU A 408 45.19 -25.89 -32.12
N MET A 409 45.21 -27.22 -32.33
CA MET A 409 45.32 -28.28 -31.31
C MET A 409 46.71 -28.40 -30.66
N GLY A 410 46.73 -28.96 -29.44
CA GLY A 410 47.41 -30.24 -29.21
C GLY A 410 48.63 -30.26 -28.27
N GLY A 411 48.71 -31.31 -27.44
CA GLY A 411 50.00 -31.89 -27.04
C GLY A 411 50.45 -31.74 -25.58
N MET A 412 50.10 -32.74 -24.76
CA MET A 412 51.00 -33.48 -23.86
C MET A 412 51.81 -32.80 -22.72
N GLN A 413 51.54 -33.32 -21.51
CA GLN A 413 52.49 -33.82 -20.49
C GLN A 413 53.26 -32.89 -19.51
N MET A 414 53.05 -33.23 -18.23
CA MET A 414 53.86 -32.99 -17.01
C MET A 414 55.25 -33.70 -17.10
N PRO A 415 56.24 -33.57 -16.16
CA PRO A 415 56.09 -33.21 -14.73
C PRO A 415 57.26 -32.48 -13.99
N CYS A 416 57.06 -32.26 -12.68
CA CYS A 416 58.03 -32.24 -11.54
C CYS A 416 59.31 -31.35 -11.53
N GLY A 417 59.60 -30.73 -10.37
CA GLY A 417 60.94 -30.22 -10.04
C GLY A 417 61.04 -29.37 -8.76
N ALA A 418 61.73 -29.86 -7.74
CA ALA A 418 61.86 -29.33 -6.37
C ALA A 418 62.64 -27.99 -6.19
N ALA A 419 62.57 -27.44 -4.97
CA ALA A 419 63.40 -26.33 -4.46
C ALA A 419 64.88 -26.74 -4.22
N PRO A 420 65.84 -25.82 -3.89
CA PRO A 420 65.96 -25.34 -2.50
C PRO A 420 66.58 -23.94 -2.21
N MET A 421 66.34 -23.54 -0.95
CA MET A 421 67.01 -22.66 0.04
C MET A 421 68.52 -22.24 -0.10
N MET A 422 68.91 -21.25 0.75
CA MET A 422 70.27 -20.77 1.15
C MET A 422 70.84 -19.59 0.31
N THR A 423 71.60 -18.59 0.82
CA THR A 423 72.12 -18.25 2.17
C THR A 423 72.45 -16.73 2.30
N ALA A 424 72.73 -16.23 3.51
CA ALA A 424 72.94 -14.81 3.84
C ALA A 424 74.41 -14.41 4.18
N LYS A 425 74.60 -13.14 4.64
CA LYS A 425 75.77 -12.49 5.36
C LYS A 425 76.66 -11.57 4.46
N LYS A 426 77.27 -10.44 4.93
CA LYS A 426 77.29 -9.75 6.26
C LYS A 426 77.99 -8.35 6.22
N HIS A 427 77.93 -7.66 7.39
CA HIS A 427 78.81 -6.59 7.98
C HIS A 427 78.53 -5.11 7.61
N ARG A 428 78.89 -4.05 8.38
CA ARG A 428 79.57 -3.80 9.71
C ARG A 428 78.94 -2.51 10.35
N SER A 429 78.50 -2.46 11.62
CA SER A 429 79.16 -1.89 12.85
C SER A 429 79.87 -0.51 12.72
N ALA A 430 79.77 0.50 13.63
CA ALA A 430 78.99 0.68 14.88
C ALA A 430 78.96 2.17 15.41
N MET A 431 77.91 2.52 16.18
CA MET A 431 77.74 3.38 17.41
C MET A 431 78.79 4.46 17.83
N PRO A 432 78.42 5.56 18.57
CA PRO A 432 77.53 5.56 19.76
C PRO A 432 76.49 6.72 19.92
N ALA A 433 75.68 6.64 21.00
CA ALA A 433 74.59 7.55 21.40
C ALA A 433 74.99 8.52 22.56
N PRO A 434 74.14 9.46 23.03
CA PRO A 434 73.01 9.11 23.93
C PRO A 434 71.73 9.99 23.81
N GLY A 435 70.66 9.62 24.54
CA GLY A 435 69.57 10.53 24.92
C GLY A 435 68.16 10.17 24.41
N ARG A 436 67.40 9.36 25.17
CA ARG A 436 65.96 9.10 24.94
C ARG A 436 65.19 9.28 26.24
N ILE A 437 64.20 10.17 26.24
CA ILE A 437 63.17 10.23 27.28
C ILE A 437 61.94 9.43 26.80
N GLN A 438 61.34 8.66 27.71
CA GLN A 438 60.10 7.90 27.48
C GLN A 438 59.01 8.35 28.45
N SER A 439 57.81 8.54 27.94
CA SER A 439 56.54 8.44 28.68
C SER A 439 55.50 7.89 27.69
N GLN A 440 55.21 6.59 27.76
CA GLN A 440 54.06 6.03 28.49
C GLN A 440 52.71 6.48 27.92
N SER A 441 52.17 5.68 27.00
CA SER A 441 50.73 5.65 26.69
C SER A 441 50.05 4.68 27.65
N SER A 442 49.32 5.20 28.64
CA SER A 442 48.41 4.38 29.43
C SER A 442 47.16 4.05 28.62
N ALA A 443 46.78 2.77 28.61
CA ALA A 443 45.45 2.38 28.18
C ALA A 443 44.43 2.89 29.22
N MET A 444 43.40 3.62 28.78
CA MET A 444 42.20 3.82 29.57
C MET A 444 41.15 2.82 29.11
N ASP A 445 40.88 1.88 30.00
CA ASP A 445 39.80 0.93 29.93
C ASP A 445 38.47 1.68 30.16
N CYS A 446 37.61 1.74 29.14
CA CYS A 446 36.28 2.33 29.23
C CYS A 446 35.25 1.22 28.99
N SER A 447 34.87 0.56 30.08
CA SER A 447 33.64 -0.25 30.13
C SER A 447 32.43 0.60 29.73
N PRO A 448 31.41 0.03 29.06
CA PRO A 448 30.27 0.78 28.57
C PRO A 448 29.41 1.26 29.75
N ALA A 449 29.32 2.58 29.93
CA ALA A 449 28.30 3.19 30.77
C ALA A 449 26.92 2.91 30.15
N ALA A 450 26.02 2.34 30.93
CA ALA A 450 24.64 2.07 30.50
C ALA A 450 23.81 3.36 30.53
N ASP A 451 23.95 4.18 29.50
CA ASP A 451 23.05 5.32 29.26
C ASP A 451 21.65 4.77 28.93
N THR A 452 20.81 4.75 29.97
CA THR A 452 19.39 4.42 29.90
C THR A 452 18.64 5.60 29.29
N ALA A 453 18.75 5.73 27.97
CA ALA A 453 17.89 6.61 27.20
C ALA A 453 16.43 6.26 27.49
N ALA A 454 15.69 7.21 28.06
CA ALA A 454 14.32 7.01 28.49
C ALA A 454 13.43 6.72 27.26
N VAL A 455 13.17 5.45 27.02
CA VAL A 455 12.16 4.99 26.06
C VAL A 455 10.84 5.62 26.47
N LYS A 456 10.24 6.45 25.62
CA LYS A 456 8.86 6.90 25.83
C LYS A 456 7.99 5.65 25.87
N GLU A 457 7.36 5.41 27.01
CA GLU A 457 6.45 4.27 27.18
C GLU A 457 5.39 4.29 26.06
N THR A 458 5.19 3.14 25.44
CA THR A 458 4.13 2.95 24.45
C THR A 458 2.80 3.39 25.08
N PRO A 459 1.98 4.23 24.43
CA PRO A 459 0.78 4.79 25.06
C PRO A 459 -0.09 3.72 25.71
N THR A 460 -0.60 3.99 26.91
CA THR A 460 -1.25 3.01 27.79
C THR A 460 -2.37 2.20 27.10
N PHE A 461 -3.12 2.84 26.19
CA PHE A 461 -4.15 2.18 25.41
C PHE A 461 -3.59 1.18 24.36
N VAL A 462 -2.44 1.47 23.72
CA VAL A 462 -1.75 0.53 22.79
C VAL A 462 -1.27 -0.71 23.53
N ARG A 463 -0.82 -0.54 24.78
CA ARG A 463 -0.47 -1.67 25.66
C ARG A 463 -1.70 -2.53 25.94
N LEU A 464 -2.85 -1.91 26.27
CA LEU A 464 -4.11 -2.64 26.47
C LEU A 464 -4.54 -3.41 25.21
N ILE A 465 -4.50 -2.79 24.04
CA ILE A 465 -4.78 -3.42 22.74
C ILE A 465 -3.85 -4.62 22.52
N SER A 466 -2.56 -4.49 22.83
CA SER A 466 -1.57 -5.56 22.67
C SER A 466 -1.85 -6.79 23.53
N LEU A 467 -2.57 -6.63 24.65
CA LEU A 467 -3.01 -7.71 25.53
C LEU A 467 -4.30 -8.42 25.09
N GLN A 468 -4.99 -7.97 24.03
CA GLN A 468 -6.20 -8.66 23.56
C GLN A 468 -5.84 -10.02 22.93
N ASN A 469 -6.60 -11.05 23.24
CA ASN A 469 -6.57 -12.34 22.56
C ASN A 469 -7.18 -12.21 21.14
N ALA A 470 -6.86 -13.16 20.25
CA ALA A 470 -7.37 -13.18 18.89
C ALA A 470 -8.91 -13.20 18.86
N ASP A 471 -9.53 -13.91 19.82
CA ASP A 471 -10.98 -14.04 20.00
C ASP A 471 -11.68 -12.79 20.52
N GLY A 472 -10.94 -11.74 20.88
CA GLY A 472 -11.47 -10.48 21.41
C GLY A 472 -11.46 -10.36 22.93
N SER A 473 -11.14 -11.44 23.67
CA SER A 473 -11.08 -11.41 25.13
C SER A 473 -9.80 -10.78 25.67
N TRP A 474 -9.81 -10.42 26.96
CA TRP A 474 -8.60 -10.12 27.74
C TRP A 474 -8.48 -11.11 28.90
N ASN A 475 -7.24 -11.33 29.36
CA ASN A 475 -6.93 -12.15 30.53
C ASN A 475 -6.44 -11.27 31.68
N LEU A 476 -6.78 -11.63 32.93
CA LEU A 476 -6.20 -10.99 34.10
C LEU A 476 -4.71 -11.34 34.23
N ASN A 477 -3.85 -10.37 33.97
CA ASN A 477 -2.40 -10.48 34.17
C ASN A 477 -1.85 -9.20 34.85
N PRO A 478 -0.60 -9.20 35.36
CA PRO A 478 -0.05 -8.06 36.08
C PRO A 478 0.02 -6.77 35.24
N GLU A 479 0.28 -6.87 33.94
CA GLU A 479 0.32 -5.71 33.05
C GLU A 479 -1.08 -5.11 32.85
N PHE A 480 -2.10 -5.95 32.64
CA PHE A 480 -3.50 -5.54 32.56
C PHE A 480 -3.95 -4.79 33.83
N CYS A 481 -3.59 -5.31 35.01
CA CYS A 481 -3.89 -4.66 36.28
C CYS A 481 -3.18 -3.29 36.42
N SER A 482 -1.91 -3.22 35.98
CA SER A 482 -1.12 -1.99 35.95
C SER A 482 -1.73 -0.92 35.03
N ILE A 483 -2.22 -1.31 33.85
CA ILE A 483 -2.91 -0.42 32.90
C ILE A 483 -4.18 0.19 33.50
N LEU A 484 -4.96 -0.61 34.23
CA LEU A 484 -6.17 -0.13 34.92
C LEU A 484 -5.87 0.68 36.19
N GLY A 485 -4.62 0.74 36.64
CA GLY A 485 -4.23 1.39 37.90
C GLY A 485 -4.82 0.73 39.15
N LYS A 486 -5.00 -0.60 39.13
CA LYS A 486 -5.60 -1.40 40.23
C LYS A 486 -4.68 -2.54 40.65
N SER A 487 -4.82 -3.01 41.89
CA SER A 487 -4.21 -4.28 42.28
C SER A 487 -5.02 -5.46 41.72
N GLN A 488 -4.34 -6.58 41.49
CA GLN A 488 -5.00 -7.83 41.08
C GLN A 488 -6.00 -8.34 42.14
N GLN A 489 -5.75 -8.05 43.42
CA GLN A 489 -6.66 -8.38 44.51
C GLN A 489 -7.94 -7.54 44.44
N ASP A 490 -7.85 -6.23 44.22
CA ASP A 490 -9.03 -5.35 44.10
C ASP A 490 -9.94 -5.77 42.93
N ILE A 491 -9.33 -6.08 41.78
CA ILE A 491 -10.05 -6.59 40.61
C ILE A 491 -10.73 -7.92 40.94
N SER A 492 -10.02 -8.88 41.55
CA SER A 492 -10.57 -10.21 41.86
C SER A 492 -11.69 -10.16 42.90
N ASN A 493 -11.54 -9.33 43.94
CA ASN A 493 -12.51 -9.17 45.03
C ASN A 493 -13.82 -8.49 44.57
N LYS A 494 -13.77 -7.70 43.49
CA LYS A 494 -14.94 -7.03 42.90
C LYS A 494 -15.56 -7.79 41.73
N ASN A 495 -15.06 -8.98 41.38
CA ASN A 495 -15.70 -9.84 40.39
C ASN A 495 -17.09 -10.30 40.90
N PRO A 496 -18.20 -9.98 40.18
CA PRO A 496 -19.55 -10.33 40.64
C PRO A 496 -19.89 -11.83 40.54
N ASP A 497 -19.17 -12.63 39.74
CA ASP A 497 -19.32 -14.09 39.71
C ASP A 497 -17.95 -14.79 39.61
N GLN A 498 -17.55 -15.46 40.69
CA GLN A 498 -16.28 -16.20 40.77
C GLN A 498 -16.34 -17.57 40.09
N ASN A 499 -17.53 -18.06 39.69
CA ASN A 499 -17.66 -19.32 38.95
C ASN A 499 -17.52 -19.14 37.43
N MET A 500 -17.68 -17.90 36.95
CA MET A 500 -17.50 -17.54 35.55
C MET A 500 -16.01 -17.35 35.23
N ASP A 501 -15.64 -17.59 33.97
CA ASP A 501 -14.28 -17.37 33.46
C ASP A 501 -13.81 -15.93 33.75
N SER A 502 -12.66 -15.81 34.41
CA SER A 502 -12.01 -14.54 34.74
C SER A 502 -11.78 -13.63 33.52
N SER A 503 -11.68 -14.21 32.32
CA SER A 503 -11.56 -13.48 31.06
C SER A 503 -12.82 -12.69 30.71
N VAL A 504 -14.01 -13.09 31.19
CA VAL A 504 -15.24 -12.29 31.06
C VAL A 504 -15.10 -10.99 31.84
N TRP A 505 -14.67 -11.07 33.10
CA TRP A 505 -14.50 -9.90 33.95
C TRP A 505 -13.41 -8.97 33.43
N ALA A 506 -12.27 -9.51 33.00
CA ALA A 506 -11.20 -8.73 32.36
C ALA A 506 -11.70 -8.02 31.09
N THR A 507 -12.44 -8.71 30.22
CA THR A 507 -12.95 -8.14 28.96
C THR A 507 -13.95 -7.01 29.21
N VAL A 508 -14.83 -7.13 30.20
CA VAL A 508 -15.74 -6.03 30.59
C VAL A 508 -14.96 -4.83 31.12
N LEU A 509 -13.98 -5.04 32.01
CA LEU A 509 -13.14 -3.96 32.53
C LEU A 509 -12.33 -3.25 31.45
N ALA A 510 -11.80 -4.00 30.46
CA ALA A 510 -11.08 -3.44 29.32
C ALA A 510 -11.96 -2.48 28.51
N LEU A 511 -13.19 -2.90 28.19
CA LEU A 511 -14.15 -2.08 27.43
C LEU A 511 -14.60 -0.84 28.21
N ILE A 512 -14.91 -0.97 29.49
CA ILE A 512 -15.25 0.19 30.34
C ILE A 512 -14.08 1.18 30.40
N TRP A 513 -12.84 0.69 30.54
CA TRP A 513 -11.66 1.56 30.56
C TRP A 513 -11.46 2.28 29.22
N LEU A 514 -11.61 1.59 28.07
CA LEU A 514 -11.48 2.20 26.73
C LEU A 514 -12.51 3.31 26.51
N HIS A 515 -13.78 3.09 26.89
CA HIS A 515 -14.84 4.11 26.79
C HIS A 515 -14.65 5.26 27.76
N ALA A 516 -14.16 5.00 28.98
CA ALA A 516 -13.97 6.03 30.00
C ALA A 516 -12.70 6.88 29.76
N SER A 517 -11.65 6.30 29.19
CA SER A 517 -10.29 6.90 29.16
C SER A 517 -9.76 7.22 27.77
N CYS A 518 -10.35 6.67 26.70
CA CYS A 518 -9.82 6.78 25.32
C CYS A 518 -10.92 7.03 24.27
N LEU A 519 -12.03 7.67 24.65
CA LEU A 519 -13.18 7.91 23.77
C LEU A 519 -12.84 8.81 22.56
N ASP A 520 -11.90 9.75 22.73
CA ASP A 520 -11.32 10.59 21.67
C ASP A 520 -10.57 9.77 20.60
N GLN A 521 -10.14 8.55 20.96
CA GLN A 521 -9.39 7.62 20.11
C GLN A 521 -10.25 6.45 19.64
N LYS A 522 -11.59 6.56 19.68
CA LYS A 522 -12.50 5.45 19.32
C LYS A 522 -12.23 4.85 17.92
N GLU A 523 -11.81 5.67 16.96
CA GLU A 523 -11.40 5.18 15.63
C GLU A 523 -10.29 4.10 15.69
N GLU A 524 -9.48 4.04 16.75
CA GLU A 524 -8.36 3.11 16.90
C GLU A 524 -8.69 1.82 17.64
N TRP A 525 -9.85 1.71 18.29
CA TRP A 525 -10.20 0.52 19.08
C TRP A 525 -11.60 -0.05 18.84
N GLU A 526 -12.46 0.60 18.05
CA GLU A 526 -13.82 0.09 17.77
C GLU A 526 -13.87 -1.31 17.11
N LEU A 527 -12.83 -1.71 16.35
CA LEU A 527 -12.72 -3.08 15.82
C LEU A 527 -12.40 -4.11 16.90
N LEU A 528 -11.61 -3.72 17.93
CA LEU A 528 -11.34 -4.57 19.09
C LEU A 528 -12.58 -4.68 19.98
N GLU A 529 -13.31 -3.57 20.16
CA GLU A 529 -14.63 -3.53 20.80
C GLU A 529 -15.61 -4.50 20.12
N TYR A 530 -15.72 -4.46 18.79
CA TYR A 530 -16.63 -5.34 18.04
C TYR A 530 -16.36 -6.82 18.31
N LYS A 531 -15.09 -7.25 18.29
CA LYS A 531 -14.70 -8.64 18.62
C LYS A 531 -14.99 -8.98 20.08
N ALA A 532 -14.57 -8.13 21.02
CA ALA A 532 -14.80 -8.32 22.45
C ALA A 532 -16.29 -8.43 22.79
N MET A 533 -17.13 -7.62 22.15
CA MET A 533 -18.59 -7.66 22.30
C MET A 533 -19.22 -8.90 21.68
N SER A 534 -18.73 -9.36 20.53
CA SER A 534 -19.17 -10.63 19.93
C SER A 534 -18.85 -11.81 20.86
N TRP A 535 -17.65 -11.83 21.42
CA TRP A 535 -17.20 -12.84 22.39
C TRP A 535 -17.99 -12.79 23.70
N LEU A 536 -18.20 -11.60 24.27
CA LEU A 536 -18.98 -11.41 25.50
C LEU A 536 -20.43 -11.87 25.33
N LYS A 537 -21.07 -11.58 24.19
CA LYS A 537 -22.43 -12.05 23.90
C LYS A 537 -22.52 -13.58 23.85
N ALA A 538 -21.48 -14.25 23.34
CA ALA A 538 -21.40 -15.71 23.32
C ALA A 538 -21.09 -16.36 24.68
N LYS A 539 -20.54 -15.60 25.66
CA LYS A 539 -20.06 -16.13 26.95
C LYS A 539 -20.88 -15.68 28.17
N ALA A 540 -21.21 -14.40 28.28
CA ALA A 540 -21.79 -13.78 29.46
C ALA A 540 -23.33 -13.76 29.46
N GLY A 541 -23.96 -13.77 28.27
CA GLY A 541 -25.41 -13.79 28.11
C GLY A 541 -26.12 -12.71 28.94
N SER A 542 -27.09 -13.13 29.77
CA SER A 542 -27.90 -12.25 30.62
C SER A 542 -27.16 -11.66 31.83
N SER A 543 -26.01 -12.20 32.23
CA SER A 543 -25.29 -11.73 33.43
C SER A 543 -24.50 -10.44 33.20
N LEU A 544 -24.38 -10.00 31.94
CA LEU A 544 -23.50 -8.89 31.53
C LEU A 544 -23.80 -7.56 32.22
N ASP A 545 -25.07 -7.23 32.50
CA ASP A 545 -25.46 -6.02 33.24
C ASP A 545 -24.83 -5.94 34.64
N GLN A 546 -24.76 -7.08 35.35
CA GLN A 546 -24.12 -7.14 36.67
C GLN A 546 -22.62 -6.84 36.60
N PHE A 547 -21.93 -7.38 35.58
CA PHE A 547 -20.51 -7.07 35.33
C PHE A 547 -20.32 -5.60 34.95
N VAL A 548 -21.15 -5.02 34.08
CA VAL A 548 -21.03 -3.62 33.67
C VAL A 548 -21.22 -2.66 34.85
N ARG A 549 -22.18 -2.93 35.74
CA ARG A 549 -22.39 -2.14 36.97
C ARG A 549 -21.20 -2.25 37.92
N ALA A 550 -20.73 -3.46 38.22
CA ALA A 550 -19.59 -3.69 39.10
C ALA A 550 -18.29 -3.06 38.55
N GLY A 551 -18.09 -3.11 37.22
CA GLY A 551 -16.93 -2.54 36.55
C GLY A 551 -16.92 -1.01 36.58
N ASN A 552 -18.07 -0.38 36.34
CA ASN A 552 -18.23 1.07 36.49
C ASN A 552 -17.94 1.53 37.93
N GLU A 553 -18.40 0.79 38.95
CA GLU A 553 -18.08 1.07 40.36
C GLU A 553 -16.57 0.95 40.64
N LEU A 554 -15.93 -0.14 40.23
CA LEU A 554 -14.50 -0.39 40.45
C LEU A 554 -13.62 0.68 39.78
N LEU A 555 -13.91 1.02 38.52
CA LEU A 555 -13.16 2.01 37.74
C LEU A 555 -13.59 3.46 38.01
N LYS A 556 -14.63 3.69 38.83
CA LYS A 556 -15.23 5.02 39.10
C LYS A 556 -15.65 5.75 37.81
N SER A 557 -16.29 5.01 36.91
CA SER A 557 -16.72 5.46 35.59
C SER A 557 -18.24 5.37 35.43
N SER A 558 -18.77 5.89 34.31
CA SER A 558 -20.21 5.96 34.02
C SER A 558 -20.51 5.61 32.55
N VAL A 559 -19.93 4.51 32.07
CA VAL A 559 -20.15 4.00 30.71
C VAL A 559 -21.58 3.45 30.57
N ASP A 560 -22.31 3.93 29.57
CA ASP A 560 -23.71 3.54 29.28
C ASP A 560 -23.80 2.03 28.97
N PRO A 561 -24.63 1.24 29.69
CA PRO A 561 -24.86 -0.18 29.40
C PRO A 561 -25.25 -0.49 27.95
N LYS A 562 -25.84 0.46 27.21
CA LYS A 562 -26.14 0.29 25.78
C LYS A 562 -24.92 0.00 24.91
N VAL A 563 -23.73 0.43 25.33
CA VAL A 563 -22.45 0.05 24.70
C VAL A 563 -22.33 -1.47 24.60
N PHE A 564 -22.79 -2.17 25.64
CA PHE A 564 -22.76 -3.63 25.74
C PHE A 564 -23.98 -4.30 25.06
N GLY A 565 -24.88 -3.52 24.45
CA GLY A 565 -26.12 -4.00 23.84
C GLY A 565 -27.19 -4.42 24.85
N LEU A 566 -27.19 -3.78 26.03
CA LEU A 566 -28.15 -3.96 27.13
C LEU A 566 -29.23 -2.87 27.12
#